data_AF-A0A7C6XH49-F1
#
_entry.id   AF-A0A7C6XH49-F1
#
_cell.length_a   1.000
_cell.length_b   1.000
_cell.length_c   1.000
_cell.angle_alpha   90.00
_cell.angle_beta   90.00
_cell.angle_gamma   90.00
#
_symmetry.space_group_name_H-M   'P 1'
#
loop_
_entity.id
_entity.type
_entity.pdbx_description
1 polymer ?
#
loop_
_entity_poly.entity_id
_entity_poly.type
_entity_poly.pdbx_seq_one_letter_code
_entity_poly.pdbx_strand_id
1 'polypeptide(L)'
;MKVLLLHDVPGVGKAGEIANVADGYGRNYLLPRKLAQLATAGLTRNLEFQQKAIQRRAERERADAEAVARRIEAEPITIEVNTGVGGKLYGSVTSQDIADQVQEKH
;
A
#
# COMPACT_ATOMS: atom_id res chain seq x y z
N MET A 1 -26.69 15.51 -8.17
CA MET A 1 -25.36 15.83 -8.70
C MET A 1 -24.27 15.06 -8.01
N LYS A 2 -23.22 14.67 -8.73
CA LYS A 2 -22.03 14.05 -8.15
C LYS A 2 -21.03 15.11 -7.70
N VAL A 3 -20.60 15.02 -6.45
CA VAL A 3 -19.58 15.90 -5.87
C VAL A 3 -18.52 15.07 -5.17
N LEU A 4 -17.27 15.49 -5.29
CA LEU A 4 -16.15 14.97 -4.51
C LEU A 4 -16.11 15.75 -3.19
N LEU A 5 -16.29 15.08 -2.06
CA LEU A 5 -16.21 15.72 -0.76
C LEU A 5 -14.74 16.07 -0.45
N LEU A 6 -14.48 17.31 -0.05
CA LEU A 6 -13.15 17.76 0.38
C LEU A 6 -13.00 17.62 1.90
N HIS A 7 -14.12 17.61 2.62
CA HIS A 7 -14.20 17.47 4.06
C HIS A 7 -15.24 16.42 4.43
N ASP A 8 -15.16 15.88 5.64
CA ASP A 8 -16.18 14.99 6.18
C ASP A 8 -17.51 15.75 6.34
N VAL A 9 -18.57 15.21 5.76
CA VAL A 9 -19.91 15.80 5.83
C VAL A 9 -20.86 14.78 6.48
N PRO A 10 -21.35 15.05 7.71
CA PRO A 10 -22.26 14.16 8.41
C PRO A 10 -23.48 13.81 7.56
N GLY A 11 -23.79 12.51 7.45
CA GLY A 11 -24.92 12.00 6.67
C GLY A 11 -24.72 11.99 5.15
N VAL A 12 -23.56 12.42 4.64
CA VAL A 12 -23.27 12.43 3.19
C VAL A 12 -22.06 11.57 2.85
N GLY A 13 -20.97 11.66 3.61
CA GLY A 13 -19.77 10.87 3.38
C GLY A 13 -18.50 11.47 3.99
N LYS A 14 -17.37 10.83 3.75
CA LYS A 14 -16.05 11.29 4.20
C LYS A 14 -15.30 12.10 3.14
N ALA A 15 -14.30 12.85 3.56
CA ALA A 15 -13.36 13.53 2.68
C ALA A 15 -12.73 12.54 1.69
N GLY A 16 -12.69 12.90 0.41
CA GLY A 16 -12.18 12.07 -0.68
C GLY A 16 -13.21 11.16 -1.35
N GLU A 17 -14.44 11.06 -0.82
CA GLU A 17 -15.49 10.23 -1.41
C GLU A 17 -16.31 11.02 -2.45
N ILE A 18 -16.74 10.32 -3.50
CA ILE A 18 -17.70 10.86 -4.47
C ILE A 18 -19.10 10.53 -3.98
N ALA A 19 -19.84 11.54 -3.52
CA ALA A 19 -21.22 11.40 -3.09
C ALA A 19 -22.19 11.93 -4.16
N ASN A 20 -23.34 11.27 -4.31
CA ASN A 20 -24.44 11.79 -5.11
C ASN A 20 -25.42 12.52 -4.20
N VAL A 21 -25.47 13.85 -4.32
CA VAL A 21 -26.28 14.73 -3.48
C VAL A 21 -27.38 15.41 -4.28
N ALA A 22 -28.41 15.93 -3.60
CA ALA A 22 -29.42 16.76 -4.23
C ALA A 22 -28.80 18.03 -4.82
N ASP A 23 -29.32 18.49 -5.97
CA ASP A 23 -28.67 19.56 -6.72
C ASP A 23 -28.63 20.90 -5.96
N GLY A 24 -29.72 21.23 -5.24
CA GLY A 24 -29.75 22.41 -4.38
C GLY A 24 -28.77 22.34 -3.22
N TYR A 25 -28.60 21.16 -2.62
CA TYR A 25 -27.69 20.95 -1.50
C TYR A 25 -26.22 21.10 -1.94
N GLY A 26 -25.85 20.55 -3.09
CA GLY A 26 -24.51 20.76 -3.63
C GLY A 26 -24.25 22.22 -3.99
N ARG A 27 -25.09 22.84 -4.84
CA ARG A 27 -24.88 24.20 -5.35
C ARG A 27 -24.94 25.30 -4.29
N ASN A 28 -25.85 25.18 -3.32
CA ASN A 28 -26.10 26.28 -2.37
C ASN A 28 -25.35 26.10 -1.04
N TYR A 29 -24.98 24.87 -0.67
CA TYR A 29 -24.36 24.58 0.62
C TYR A 29 -22.93 24.05 0.47
N LEU A 30 -22.72 22.95 -0.26
CA LEU A 30 -21.41 22.28 -0.29
C LEU A 30 -20.35 23.03 -1.11
N LEU A 31 -20.69 23.47 -2.33
CA LEU A 31 -19.74 24.16 -3.21
C LEU A 31 -19.31 25.53 -2.65
N PRO A 32 -20.22 26.42 -2.22
CA PRO A 32 -19.83 27.75 -1.71
C PRO A 32 -19.00 27.67 -0.43
N ARG A 33 -19.25 26.66 0.41
CA ARG A 33 -18.49 26.43 1.65
C ARG A 33 -17.20 25.64 1.44
N LYS A 34 -16.85 25.29 0.19
CA LYS A 34 -15.69 24.47 -0.16
C LYS A 34 -15.66 23.11 0.55
N LEU A 35 -16.83 22.58 0.91
CA LEU A 35 -16.97 21.25 1.51
C LEU A 35 -16.93 20.15 0.45
N ALA A 36 -17.24 20.49 -0.81
CA ALA A 36 -17.16 19.59 -1.93
C ALA A 36 -16.81 20.32 -3.24
N GLN A 37 -16.26 19.59 -4.19
CA GLN A 37 -16.02 20.02 -5.57
C GLN A 37 -16.90 19.23 -6.54
N LEU A 38 -17.27 19.83 -7.68
CA LEU A 38 -18.01 19.13 -8.71
C LEU A 38 -17.21 17.92 -9.24
N ALA A 39 -17.79 16.72 -9.17
CA ALA A 39 -17.19 15.53 -9.76
C ALA A 39 -17.44 15.53 -11.28
N THR A 40 -16.62 16.27 -12.02
CA THR A 40 -16.66 16.27 -13.48
C THR A 40 -16.20 14.91 -14.02
N ALA A 41 -16.65 14.56 -15.24
CA ALA A 41 -16.22 13.33 -15.89
C ALA A 41 -14.69 13.22 -16.02
N GLY A 42 -13.99 14.36 -16.18
CA GLY A 42 -12.53 14.42 -16.20
C GLY A 42 -11.92 14.08 -14.84
N LEU A 43 -12.44 14.68 -13.75
CA LEU A 43 -11.96 14.41 -12.40
C LEU A 43 -12.21 12.97 -11.97
N THR A 44 -13.40 12.42 -12.23
CA THR A 44 -13.73 11.03 -11.93
C THR A 44 -12.83 10.05 -12.69
N ARG A 45 -12.60 10.27 -13.99
CA ARG A 45 -11.68 9.44 -14.77
C ARG A 45 -10.24 9.53 -14.28
N ASN A 46 -9.79 10.72 -13.87
CA ASN A 46 -8.44 10.89 -13.34
C ASN A 46 -8.26 10.12 -12.02
N LEU A 47 -9.23 10.20 -11.11
CA LEU A 47 -9.22 9.44 -9.87
C LEU A 47 -9.25 7.92 -10.12
N GLU A 48 -10.09 7.45 -11.03
CA GLU A 48 -10.13 6.04 -11.43
C GLU A 48 -8.79 5.58 -12.03
N PHE A 49 -8.16 6.41 -12.86
CA PHE A 49 -6.86 6.11 -13.45
C PHE A 49 -5.75 6.06 -12.40
N GLN A 50 -5.72 7.02 -11.48
CA GLN A 50 -4.78 7.03 -10.36
C GLN A 50 -4.96 5.79 -9.48
N GLN A 51 -6.20 5.44 -9.14
CA GLN A 51 -6.50 4.30 -8.30
C GLN A 51 -6.10 2.98 -8.98
N LYS A 52 -6.37 2.83 -10.29
CA LYS A 52 -5.89 1.69 -11.08
C LYS A 52 -4.36 1.65 -11.17
N ALA A 53 -3.69 2.78 -11.28
CA ALA A 53 -2.24 2.84 -11.30
C ALA A 53 -1.63 2.39 -9.96
N ILE A 54 -2.21 2.84 -8.84
CA ILE A 54 -1.81 2.42 -7.49
C ILE A 54 -2.02 0.91 -7.31
N GLN A 55 -3.19 0.40 -7.69
CA GLN A 55 -3.49 -1.03 -7.61
C GLN A 55 -2.51 -1.87 -8.44
N ARG A 56 -2.26 -1.48 -9.70
CA ARG A 56 -1.28 -2.17 -10.56
C ARG A 56 0.13 -2.14 -9.99
N ARG A 57 0.53 -1.04 -9.35
CA ARG A 57 1.84 -0.95 -8.69
C ARG A 57 1.90 -1.89 -7.49
N ALA A 58 0.87 -1.90 -6.64
CA ALA A 58 0.80 -2.80 -5.49
C ALA A 58 0.78 -4.28 -5.91
N GLU A 59 0.06 -4.62 -6.98
CA GLU A 59 0.05 -5.98 -7.56
C GLU A 59 1.43 -6.39 -8.07
N ARG A 60 2.16 -5.49 -8.75
CA ARG A 60 3.54 -5.76 -9.20
C ARG A 60 4.49 -5.95 -8.01
N GLU A 61 4.48 -5.03 -7.05
CA GLU A 61 5.31 -5.13 -5.85
C GLU A 61 5.04 -6.43 -5.09
N ARG A 62 3.76 -6.85 -5.01
CA ARG A 62 3.38 -8.14 -4.43
C ARG A 62 3.90 -9.32 -5.25
N ALA A 63 3.74 -9.30 -6.56
CA ALA A 63 4.22 -10.37 -7.43
C ALA A 63 5.76 -10.51 -7.37
N ASP A 64 6.48 -9.39 -7.33
CA ASP A 64 7.93 -9.35 -7.19
C ASP A 64 8.35 -9.91 -5.82
N ALA A 65 7.66 -9.52 -4.75
CA ALA A 65 7.92 -10.06 -3.40
C ALA A 65 7.64 -11.56 -3.31
N GLU A 66 6.54 -12.04 -3.90
CA GLU A 66 6.22 -13.47 -3.97
C GLU A 66 7.26 -14.25 -4.78
N ALA A 67 7.79 -13.67 -5.86
CA ALA A 67 8.86 -14.29 -6.64
C ALA A 67 10.18 -14.39 -5.85
N VAL A 68 10.54 -13.35 -5.09
CA VAL A 68 11.71 -13.36 -4.20
C VAL A 68 11.52 -14.40 -3.09
N ALA A 69 10.36 -14.46 -2.45
CA ALA A 69 10.06 -15.43 -1.40
C ALA A 69 10.26 -16.87 -1.89
N ARG A 70 9.74 -17.21 -3.09
CA ARG A 70 9.92 -18.54 -3.68
C ARG A 70 11.38 -18.89 -3.97
N ARG A 71 12.22 -17.91 -4.32
CA ARG A 71 13.65 -18.14 -4.54
C ARG A 71 14.35 -18.50 -3.23
N ILE A 72 14.05 -17.76 -2.17
CA ILE A 72 14.61 -18.00 -0.82
C ILE A 72 14.10 -19.33 -0.26
N GLU A 73 12.85 -19.71 -0.49
CA GLU A 73 12.29 -21.00 -0.04
C GLU A 73 12.86 -22.22 -0.77
N ALA A 74 13.42 -22.03 -1.97
CA ALA A 74 13.87 -23.16 -2.81
C ALA A 74 15.10 -23.89 -2.26
N GLU A 75 15.94 -23.23 -1.46
CA GLU A 75 17.17 -23.82 -0.95
C GLU A 75 17.38 -23.54 0.55
N PRO A 76 17.77 -24.55 1.35
CA PRO A 76 18.15 -24.31 2.73
C PRO A 76 19.43 -23.45 2.83
N ILE A 77 19.38 -22.48 3.72
CA ILE A 77 20.51 -21.62 4.06
C ILE A 77 21.25 -22.24 5.23
N THR A 78 22.47 -22.67 4.97
CA THR A 78 23.37 -23.24 5.99
C THR A 78 24.36 -22.16 6.41
N ILE A 79 24.43 -21.88 7.71
CA ILE A 79 25.39 -20.95 8.32
C ILE A 79 26.28 -21.77 9.25
N GLU A 80 27.56 -21.87 8.91
CA GLU A 80 28.55 -22.56 9.72
C GLU A 80 29.11 -21.62 10.79
N VAL A 81 29.12 -22.08 12.04
CA VAL A 81 29.47 -21.27 13.21
C VAL A 81 30.29 -22.08 14.21
N ASN A 82 31.28 -21.43 14.82
CA ASN A 82 32.15 -22.08 15.80
C ASN A 82 31.43 -22.26 17.14
N THR A 83 31.43 -23.49 17.64
CA THR A 83 30.83 -23.86 18.93
C THR A 83 31.90 -24.11 20.00
N GLY A 84 31.61 -23.71 21.24
CA GLY A 84 32.38 -24.04 22.43
C GLY A 84 32.06 -25.39 23.04
N VAL A 85 32.71 -25.67 24.18
CA VAL A 85 32.59 -26.95 24.89
C VAL A 85 31.13 -27.21 25.27
N GLY A 86 30.56 -28.31 24.77
CA GLY A 86 29.16 -28.68 24.97
C GLY A 86 28.18 -28.18 23.91
N GLY A 87 28.66 -27.69 22.76
CA GLY A 87 27.81 -27.32 21.62
C GLY A 87 27.14 -25.94 21.74
N LYS A 88 27.53 -25.12 22.72
CA LYS A 88 27.09 -23.72 22.82
C LYS A 88 27.86 -22.85 21.85
N LEU A 89 27.15 -22.03 21.08
CA LEU A 89 27.75 -21.06 20.16
C LEU A 89 28.58 -20.01 20.92
N TYR A 90 29.75 -19.66 20.39
CA TYR A 90 30.50 -18.48 20.82
C TYR A 90 29.86 -17.20 20.24
N GLY A 91 28.60 -16.93 20.61
CA GLY A 91 27.84 -15.80 20.08
C GLY A 91 26.42 -16.18 19.64
N SER A 92 25.83 -15.35 18.78
CA SER A 92 24.49 -15.52 18.21
C SER A 92 24.54 -15.31 16.70
N VAL A 93 23.80 -16.13 15.95
CA VAL A 93 23.49 -15.83 14.54
C VAL A 93 22.47 -14.70 14.52
N THR A 94 22.82 -13.59 13.88
CA THR A 94 21.99 -12.40 13.76
C THR A 94 21.21 -12.39 12.45
N SER A 95 20.18 -11.53 12.34
CA SER A 95 19.46 -11.32 11.09
C SER A 95 20.37 -10.80 9.97
N GLN A 96 21.47 -10.11 10.30
CA GLN A 96 22.45 -9.64 9.33
C GLN A 96 23.23 -10.81 8.74
N ASP A 97 23.70 -11.75 9.57
CA ASP A 97 24.41 -12.95 9.09
C ASP A 97 23.55 -13.79 8.14
N ILE A 98 22.24 -13.87 8.41
CA ILE A 98 21.28 -14.53 7.53
C ILE A 98 21.14 -13.77 6.21
N ALA A 99 20.99 -12.44 6.26
CA ALA A 99 20.85 -11.62 5.05
C ALA A 99 22.09 -11.70 4.15
N ASP A 100 23.28 -11.66 4.75
CA ASP A 100 24.55 -11.77 4.03
C ASP A 100 24.66 -13.14 3.34
N GLN A 101 24.29 -14.22 4.03
CA GLN A 101 24.28 -15.57 3.45
C GLN A 101 23.22 -15.74 2.34
N VAL A 102 22.05 -15.13 2.47
CA VAL A 102 21.02 -15.08 1.40
C VAL A 102 21.58 -14.39 0.17
N GLN A 103 22.29 -13.28 0.35
CA GLN A 103 22.84 -12.46 -0.73
C GLN A 103 24.05 -13.13 -1.42
N GLU A 104 24.81 -13.96 -0.71
CA GLU A 104 25.93 -14.70 -1.31
C GLU A 104 25.45 -15.91 -2.16
N LYS A 105 24.33 -16.53 -1.77
CA LYS A 105 23.74 -17.68 -2.49
C LYS A 105 22.82 -17.31 -3.68
N HIS A 106 22.34 -16.07 -3.79
CA HIS A 106 21.35 -15.63 -4.80
C HIS A 106 21.72 -14.30 -5.46
#